data_AF-A0A832YYV3-F1
#
_entry.id   AF-A0A832YYV3-F1
#
_cell.length_a   1.000
_cell.length_b   1.000
_cell.length_c   1.000
_cell.angle_alpha   90.00
_cell.angle_beta   90.00
_cell.angle_gamma   90.00
#
_symmetry.space_group_name_H-M   'P 1'
#
loop_
_entity.id
_entity.type
_entity.pdbx_description
1 polymer ?
#
loop_
_entity_poly.entity_id
_entity_poly.type
_entity_poly.pdbx_seq_one_letter_code
_entity_poly.pdbx_strand_id
1 'polypeptide(L)'
;MVSGTEHEEERSTKPSTRIPLQPKQAAALYYDNEAKIRQALILLMRIVNDSSIPRNIRRAATQAVRALSDRSLSPAVRAANAIGVLDEVSQDPNMPVHARTLLWSAITILETVKD
;
A
#
# COMPACT_ATOMS: atom_id res chain seq x y z
N MET A 1 -65.22 -9.88 40.61
CA MET A 1 -65.49 -9.94 39.16
C MET A 1 -65.42 -8.48 38.70
N VAL A 2 -64.44 -7.97 37.95
CA VAL A 2 -63.71 -8.50 36.79
C VAL A 2 -62.25 -7.95 36.79
N SER A 3 -61.37 -8.71 36.12
CA SER A 3 -59.95 -8.53 35.80
C SER A 3 -59.51 -7.19 35.19
N GLY A 4 -58.18 -6.99 35.12
CA GLY A 4 -57.51 -6.16 34.10
C GLY A 4 -56.47 -5.21 34.69
N THR A 5 -55.23 -5.63 34.89
CA THR A 5 -54.08 -5.54 33.96
C THR A 5 -53.43 -4.16 33.88
N GLU A 6 -52.14 -4.18 34.19
CA GLU A 6 -51.14 -3.11 34.23
C GLU A 6 -50.93 -2.47 32.85
N HIS A 7 -50.58 -1.18 32.83
CA HIS A 7 -49.87 -0.54 31.72
C HIS A 7 -48.79 0.39 32.28
N GLU A 8 -47.57 -0.15 32.37
CA GLU A 8 -46.33 0.32 31.71
C GLU A 8 -46.48 1.62 30.89
N GLU A 9 -45.63 2.63 31.05
CA GLU A 9 -44.37 2.86 30.30
C GLU A 9 -43.97 4.33 30.62
N GLU A 10 -42.75 4.85 30.62
CA GLU A 10 -41.41 4.35 30.32
C GLU A 10 -40.46 5.44 30.86
N ARG A 11 -39.61 5.14 31.84
CA ARG A 11 -38.51 6.04 32.22
C ARG A 11 -37.40 5.88 31.20
N SER A 12 -37.21 6.90 30.37
CA SER A 12 -36.05 7.07 29.50
C SER A 12 -34.74 6.98 30.29
N THR A 13 -34.09 5.82 30.25
CA THR A 13 -32.65 5.67 30.48
C THR A 13 -32.07 4.90 29.30
N LYS A 14 -31.52 5.66 28.33
CA LYS A 14 -30.83 5.07 27.18
C LYS A 14 -29.66 4.20 27.67
N PRO A 15 -29.60 2.89 27.36
CA PRO A 15 -28.39 2.12 27.57
C PRO A 15 -27.39 2.47 26.47
N SER A 16 -26.26 3.04 26.87
CA SER A 16 -25.06 3.19 26.04
C SER A 16 -24.63 1.81 25.56
N THR A 17 -24.96 1.50 24.31
CA THR A 17 -24.60 0.24 23.68
C THR A 17 -23.10 0.27 23.43
N ARG A 18 -22.32 -0.46 24.24
CA ARG A 18 -20.96 -0.85 23.85
C ARG A 18 -21.08 -1.72 22.60
N ILE A 19 -20.89 -1.10 21.43
CA ILE A 19 -20.79 -1.82 20.17
C ILE A 19 -19.54 -2.71 20.27
N PRO A 20 -19.66 -4.04 20.18
CA PRO A 20 -18.48 -4.90 20.05
C PRO A 20 -17.87 -4.63 18.68
N LEU A 21 -16.64 -4.10 18.65
CA LEU A 21 -15.86 -4.00 17.43
C LEU A 21 -15.68 -5.42 16.87
N GLN A 22 -16.30 -5.70 15.72
CA GLN A 22 -16.21 -7.01 15.11
C GLN A 22 -14.81 -7.23 14.50
N PRO A 23 -14.24 -8.45 14.60
CA PRO A 23 -12.88 -8.76 14.14
C PRO A 23 -12.67 -8.65 12.62
N LYS A 24 -13.70 -8.33 11.83
CA LYS A 24 -13.60 -8.17 10.36
C LYS A 24 -12.95 -6.86 9.92
N GLN A 25 -12.85 -5.85 10.79
CA GLN A 25 -12.27 -4.55 10.44
C GLN A 25 -10.72 -4.58 10.40
N ALA A 26 -10.08 -5.50 11.12
CA ALA A 26 -8.63 -5.69 11.06
C ALA A 26 -8.17 -6.38 9.76
N ALA A 27 -9.02 -7.20 9.14
CA ALA A 27 -8.73 -7.93 7.91
C ALA A 27 -8.93 -7.09 6.63
N ALA A 28 -9.72 -6.01 6.67
CA ALA A 28 -9.88 -5.11 5.52
C ALA A 28 -8.65 -4.20 5.29
N LEU A 29 -7.78 -4.09 6.30
CA LEU A 29 -6.43 -3.51 6.21
C LEU A 29 -5.35 -4.54 5.84
N TYR A 30 -5.71 -5.83 5.73
CA TYR A 30 -4.82 -6.88 5.22
C TYR A 30 -4.64 -6.65 3.72
N TYR A 31 -3.50 -6.04 3.41
CA TYR A 31 -3.16 -5.34 2.19
C TYR A 31 -3.27 -6.18 0.92
N ASP A 32 -3.90 -5.63 -0.14
CA ASP A 32 -3.63 -6.09 -1.51
C ASP A 32 -2.20 -5.66 -1.89
N ASN A 33 -1.21 -6.46 -1.48
CA ASN A 33 0.20 -6.27 -1.83
C ASN A 33 0.39 -6.21 -3.35
N GLU A 34 -0.41 -6.96 -4.10
CA GLU A 34 -0.37 -6.90 -5.55
C GLU A 34 -0.89 -5.56 -6.08
N ALA A 35 -1.92 -4.94 -5.46
CA ALA A 35 -2.33 -3.57 -5.82
C ALA A 35 -1.21 -2.56 -5.59
N LYS A 36 -0.51 -2.64 -4.47
CA LYS A 36 0.64 -1.76 -4.19
C LYS A 36 1.77 -1.97 -5.19
N ILE A 37 2.11 -3.23 -5.47
CA ILE A 37 3.15 -3.55 -6.46
C ILE A 37 2.73 -3.05 -7.84
N ARG A 38 1.46 -3.22 -8.25
CA ARG A 38 0.93 -2.64 -9.49
C ARG A 38 1.07 -1.12 -9.51
N GLN A 39 0.76 -0.44 -8.41
CA GLN A 39 0.92 1.01 -8.32
C GLN A 39 2.38 1.44 -8.47
N ALA A 40 3.31 0.76 -7.77
CA ALA A 40 4.75 1.02 -7.89
C ALA A 40 5.25 0.75 -9.32
N LEU A 41 4.80 -0.33 -9.97
CA LEU A 41 5.12 -0.65 -11.36
C LEU A 41 4.71 0.47 -12.32
N ILE A 42 3.53 1.07 -12.14
CA ILE A 42 3.06 2.20 -12.96
C ILE A 42 4.02 3.40 -12.84
N LEU A 43 4.47 3.72 -11.61
CA LEU A 43 5.41 4.82 -11.39
C LEU A 43 6.78 4.54 -12.01
N LEU A 44 7.30 3.33 -11.85
CA LEU A 44 8.58 2.92 -12.42
C LEU A 44 8.55 2.88 -13.95
N MET A 45 7.43 2.45 -14.56
CA MET A 45 7.25 2.49 -16.01
C MET A 45 7.31 3.90 -16.58
N ARG A 46 6.86 4.92 -15.85
CA ARG A 46 7.02 6.32 -16.28
C ARG A 46 8.49 6.70 -16.39
N ILE A 47 9.32 6.27 -15.44
CA ILE A 47 10.77 6.49 -15.47
C ILE A 47 11.43 5.74 -16.63
N VAL A 48 11.05 4.46 -16.83
CA VAL A 48 11.62 3.62 -17.90
C VAL A 48 11.34 4.21 -19.30
N ASN A 49 10.15 4.75 -19.51
CA ASN A 49 9.70 5.26 -20.80
C ASN A 49 10.07 6.74 -21.07
N ASP A 50 10.59 7.45 -20.08
CA ASP A 50 10.97 8.86 -20.23
C ASP A 50 12.40 8.99 -20.78
N SER A 51 12.50 9.31 -22.07
CA SER A 51 13.78 9.48 -22.76
C SER A 51 14.66 10.63 -22.24
N SER A 52 14.10 11.58 -21.48
CA SER A 52 14.84 12.70 -20.88
C SER A 52 15.64 12.29 -19.64
N ILE A 53 15.34 11.14 -19.04
CA ILE A 53 16.03 10.62 -17.85
C ILE A 53 17.29 9.86 -18.26
N PRO A 54 18.46 10.06 -17.63
CA PRO A 54 19.70 9.34 -17.93
C PRO A 54 19.56 7.80 -17.98
N ARG A 55 20.31 7.16 -18.90
CA ARG A 55 20.18 5.72 -19.21
C ARG A 55 20.38 4.82 -18.00
N ASN A 56 21.32 5.14 -17.11
CA ASN A 56 21.59 4.37 -15.91
C ASN A 56 20.38 4.35 -14.95
N ILE A 57 19.68 5.48 -14.79
CA ILE A 57 18.47 5.58 -13.97
C ILE A 57 17.33 4.76 -14.57
N ARG A 58 17.11 4.86 -15.89
CA ARG A 58 16.10 4.03 -16.58
C ARG A 58 16.42 2.54 -16.47
N ARG A 59 17.71 2.16 -16.50
CA ARG A 59 18.15 0.77 -16.31
C ARG A 59 17.87 0.28 -14.89
N ALA A 60 18.13 1.08 -13.86
CA ALA A 60 17.81 0.73 -12.48
C ALA A 60 16.30 0.55 -12.27
N ALA A 61 15.48 1.47 -12.79
CA ALA A 61 14.02 1.33 -12.75
C ALA A 61 13.54 0.05 -13.47
N THR A 62 14.15 -0.30 -14.60
CA THR A 62 13.87 -1.57 -15.31
C THR A 62 14.23 -2.80 -14.47
N GLN A 63 15.33 -2.75 -13.72
CA GLN A 63 15.72 -3.84 -12.82
C GLN A 63 14.76 -3.99 -11.65
N ALA A 64 14.35 -2.89 -11.02
CA ALA A 64 13.33 -2.89 -9.97
C ALA A 64 12.00 -3.48 -10.48
N VAL A 65 11.58 -3.14 -11.70
CA VAL A 65 10.39 -3.73 -12.34
C VAL A 65 10.51 -5.25 -12.50
N ARG A 66 11.68 -5.75 -12.89
CA ARG A 66 11.92 -7.19 -13.00
C ARG A 66 11.84 -7.88 -11.65
N ALA A 67 12.45 -7.31 -10.61
CA ALA A 67 12.36 -7.81 -9.23
C ALA A 67 10.89 -7.86 -8.77
N LEU A 68 10.11 -6.81 -9.04
CA LEU A 68 8.68 -6.77 -8.73
C LEU A 68 7.84 -7.73 -9.55
N SER A 69 8.32 -8.23 -10.69
CA SER A 69 7.56 -9.14 -11.57
C SER A 69 7.85 -10.61 -11.31
N ASP A 70 8.85 -10.92 -10.48
CA ASP A 70 9.25 -12.29 -10.16
C ASP A 70 8.26 -12.96 -9.19
N ARG A 71 7.24 -13.60 -9.75
CA ARG A 71 6.19 -14.31 -8.99
C ARG A 71 6.67 -15.57 -8.27
N SER A 72 7.92 -15.99 -8.45
CA SER A 72 8.49 -17.10 -7.68
C SER A 72 8.82 -16.71 -6.23
N LEU A 73 8.89 -15.40 -5.96
CA LEU A 73 9.22 -14.82 -4.67
C LEU A 73 7.99 -14.25 -3.97
N SER A 74 8.05 -14.15 -2.63
CA SER A 74 6.97 -13.50 -1.87
C SER A 74 6.88 -12.00 -2.21
N PRO A 75 5.70 -11.37 -2.06
CA PRO A 75 5.55 -9.93 -2.29
C PRO A 75 6.54 -9.09 -1.48
N ALA A 76 6.80 -9.45 -0.21
CA ALA A 76 7.76 -8.73 0.62
C ALA A 76 9.20 -8.85 0.10
N VAL A 77 9.62 -10.05 -0.32
CA VAL A 77 10.97 -10.26 -0.90
C VAL A 77 11.14 -9.49 -2.21
N ARG A 78 10.12 -9.52 -3.08
CA ARG A 78 10.12 -8.73 -4.34
C ARG A 78 10.26 -7.23 -4.06
N ALA A 79 9.51 -6.72 -3.08
CA ALA A 79 9.56 -5.33 -2.69
C ALA A 79 10.93 -4.94 -2.14
N ALA A 80 11.50 -5.74 -1.23
CA ALA A 80 12.83 -5.51 -0.66
C ALA A 80 13.93 -5.50 -1.75
N ASN A 81 13.90 -6.46 -2.67
CA ASN A 81 14.84 -6.51 -3.80
C ASN A 81 14.73 -5.26 -4.70
N ALA A 82 13.50 -4.80 -4.96
CA ALA A 82 13.27 -3.61 -5.76
C ALA A 82 13.73 -2.33 -5.03
N ILE A 83 13.44 -2.19 -3.73
CA ILE A 83 13.88 -1.04 -2.91
C ILE A 83 15.40 -0.94 -2.92
N GLY A 84 16.14 -2.04 -2.72
CA GLY A 84 17.61 -2.02 -2.75
C GLY A 84 18.18 -1.44 -4.05
N VAL A 85 17.61 -1.78 -5.20
CA VAL A 85 18.00 -1.23 -6.51
C VAL A 85 17.66 0.27 -6.61
N LEU A 86 16.49 0.66 -6.10
CA LEU A 86 16.02 2.05 -6.18
C LEU A 86 16.81 2.96 -5.23
N ASP A 87 17.17 2.48 -4.05
CA ASP A 87 17.96 3.22 -3.07
C ASP A 87 19.36 3.54 -3.61
N GLU A 88 20.03 2.56 -4.24
CA GLU A 88 21.32 2.79 -4.87
C GLU A 88 21.25 3.91 -5.91
N VAL A 89 20.29 3.83 -6.83
CA VAL A 89 20.18 4.83 -7.90
C VAL A 89 19.64 6.18 -7.39
N SER A 90 18.93 6.21 -6.26
CA SER A 90 18.45 7.46 -5.64
C SER A 90 19.61 8.39 -5.25
N GLN A 91 20.81 7.85 -5.05
CA GLN A 91 22.01 8.62 -4.72
C GLN A 91 22.72 9.19 -5.96
N ASP A 92 22.20 8.92 -7.17
CA ASP A 92 22.80 9.42 -8.41
C ASP A 92 22.74 10.96 -8.48
N PRO A 93 23.89 11.64 -8.67
CA PRO A 93 23.95 13.11 -8.70
C PRO A 93 23.31 13.71 -9.95
N ASN A 94 23.18 12.94 -11.03
CA ASN A 94 22.57 13.35 -12.30
C ASN A 94 21.07 13.03 -12.35
N MET A 95 20.46 12.60 -11.24
CA MET A 95 19.04 12.27 -11.21
C MET A 95 18.15 13.52 -11.33
N PRO A 96 17.29 13.60 -12.38
CA PRO A 96 16.32 14.69 -12.51
C PRO A 96 15.34 14.72 -11.33
N VAL A 97 14.91 15.93 -10.94
CA VAL A 97 14.01 16.13 -9.79
C VAL A 97 12.70 15.36 -9.95
N HIS A 98 12.09 15.36 -11.14
CA HIS A 98 10.84 14.64 -11.38
C HIS A 98 11.01 13.12 -11.26
N ALA A 99 12.14 12.58 -11.73
CA ALA A 99 12.48 11.18 -11.60
C ALA A 99 12.65 10.79 -10.11
N ARG A 100 13.32 11.65 -9.33
CA ARG A 100 13.51 11.48 -7.89
C ARG A 100 12.19 11.41 -7.12
N THR A 101 11.24 12.30 -7.42
CA THR A 101 9.91 12.29 -6.79
C THR A 101 9.12 11.01 -7.11
N LEU A 102 9.18 10.54 -8.37
CA LEU A 102 8.54 9.28 -8.77
C LEU A 102 9.16 8.08 -8.07
N LEU A 103 10.49 8.04 -7.99
CA LEU A 103 11.24 6.97 -7.36
C LEU A 103 10.96 6.90 -5.85
N TRP A 104 10.98 8.06 -5.17
CA TRP A 104 10.61 8.16 -3.76
C TRP A 104 9.18 7.67 -3.51
N SER A 105 8.22 8.10 -4.35
CA SER A 105 6.83 7.64 -4.25
C SER A 105 6.71 6.12 -4.41
N ALA A 106 7.48 5.53 -5.34
CA ALA A 106 7.51 4.08 -5.52
C ALA A 106 8.09 3.37 -4.30
N ILE A 107 9.20 3.85 -3.73
CA ILE A 107 9.82 3.28 -2.52
C ILE A 107 8.83 3.31 -1.35
N THR A 108 8.21 4.46 -1.06
CA THR A 108 7.23 4.57 0.04
C THR A 108 6.06 3.59 -0.10
N ILE A 109 5.60 3.33 -1.32
CA ILE A 109 4.56 2.30 -1.55
C ILE A 109 5.11 0.90 -1.25
N LEU A 110 6.31 0.59 -1.74
CA LEU A 110 6.93 -0.72 -1.58
C LEU A 110 7.29 -1.02 -0.11
N GLU A 111 7.68 -0.04 0.68
CA GLU A 111 7.96 -0.19 2.13
C GLU A 111 6.74 -0.67 2.92
N THR A 112 5.53 -0.43 2.41
CA THR A 112 4.30 -0.90 3.05
C THR A 112 3.96 -2.35 2.71
N VAL A 113 4.62 -2.98 1.73
CA VAL A 113 4.38 -4.38 1.32
C VAL A 113 4.98 -5.32 2.38
N LYS A 114 4.16 -6.22 2.93
CA LYS A 114 4.54 -7.16 4.01
C LYS A 114 3.92 -8.53 3.76
N ASP A 115 4.57 -9.60 4.21
CA ASP A 115 4.05 -10.97 4.14
C ASP A 115 2.85 -11.21 5.09
#